data_AF-A0A3A8T7L5-F1
#
_entry.id   AF-A0A3A8T7L5-F1
#
_cell.length_a   1.000
_cell.length_b   1.000
_cell.length_c   1.000
_cell.angle_alpha   90.00
_cell.angle_beta   90.00
_cell.angle_gamma   90.00
#
_symmetry.space_group_name_H-M   'P 1'
#
loop_
_entity.id
_entity.type
_entity.pdbx_description
1 polymer ?
#
loop_
_entity_poly.entity_id
_entity_poly.type
_entity_poly.pdbx_seq_one_letter_code
_entity_poly.pdbx_strand_id
1 'polypeptide(L)'
;MSKHTEDQDSIRLVASEWVEGPPRSDVLSAAAQIVDDGGGASLFDGLRKQVGLHAEDYELVRRLMLLLEAAMDVEPRVAGYLMARLYPLAGRKCAHDVYNAIELWMDASDSMALADALMALSAEPVRPMLKKCYREWAEGIKKRASQRQME
;
A
#
# COMPACT_ATOMS: atom_id res chain seq x y z
N MET A 1 0.88 30.64 -0.24
CA MET A 1 0.39 29.40 -0.87
C MET A 1 -0.54 28.73 0.13
N SER A 2 -1.59 28.03 -0.31
CA SER A 2 -2.50 27.36 0.63
C SER A 2 -1.84 26.08 1.14
N LYS A 3 -2.01 25.75 2.43
CA LYS A 3 -1.48 24.53 3.06
C LYS A 3 -1.76 23.26 2.23
N HIS A 4 -2.93 23.22 1.59
CA HIS A 4 -3.34 22.12 0.71
C HIS A 4 -2.44 21.92 -0.53
N THR A 5 -1.84 22.99 -1.04
CA THR A 5 -0.92 22.93 -2.20
C THR A 5 0.44 22.39 -1.76
N GLU A 6 0.94 22.83 -0.59
CA GLU A 6 2.21 22.36 -0.02
C GLU A 6 2.16 20.86 0.30
N ASP A 7 1.04 20.37 0.84
CA ASP A 7 0.82 18.95 1.10
C ASP A 7 0.84 18.11 -0.20
N GLN A 8 0.26 18.61 -1.28
CA GLN A 8 0.27 17.91 -2.58
C GLN A 8 1.64 17.88 -3.23
N ASP A 9 2.43 18.95 -3.12
CA ASP A 9 3.77 19.02 -3.69
C ASP A 9 4.74 18.09 -2.92
N SER A 10 4.61 18.02 -1.60
CA SER A 10 5.35 17.07 -0.76
C SER A 10 5.06 15.61 -1.13
N ILE A 11 3.78 15.25 -1.30
CA ILE A 11 3.38 13.89 -1.71
C ILE A 11 3.94 13.54 -3.09
N ARG A 12 3.93 14.49 -4.03
CA ARG A 12 4.48 14.28 -5.38
C ARG A 12 5.99 14.08 -5.35
N LEU A 13 6.70 14.83 -4.50
CA LEU A 13 8.14 14.69 -4.31
C LEU A 13 8.47 13.30 -3.77
N VAL A 14 7.82 12.88 -2.68
CA VAL A 14 8.02 11.54 -2.09
C VAL A 14 7.72 10.43 -3.10
N ALA A 15 6.66 10.57 -3.89
CA ALA A 15 6.34 9.59 -4.94
C ALA A 15 7.41 9.54 -6.05
N SER A 16 7.97 10.69 -6.46
CA SER A 16 9.06 10.74 -7.46
C SER A 16 10.32 10.06 -6.91
N GLU A 17 10.72 10.46 -5.71
CA GLU A 17 11.94 9.99 -5.06
C GLU A 17 11.93 8.49 -4.74
N TRP A 18 10.75 7.92 -4.48
CA TRP A 18 10.61 6.48 -4.29
C TRP A 18 10.83 5.74 -5.62
N VAL A 19 10.29 6.25 -6.73
CA VAL A 19 10.40 5.57 -8.04
C VAL A 19 11.81 5.67 -8.64
N GLU A 20 12.57 6.72 -8.32
CA GLU A 20 13.88 7.02 -8.92
C GLU A 20 15.03 6.08 -8.49
N GLY A 21 14.83 5.19 -7.51
CA GLY A 21 15.91 4.33 -7.01
C GLY A 21 15.45 3.18 -6.13
N PRO A 22 16.40 2.42 -5.54
CA PRO A 22 16.07 1.41 -4.54
C PRO A 22 15.35 2.05 -3.34
N PRO A 23 14.54 1.28 -2.60
CA PRO A 23 13.82 1.81 -1.45
C PRO A 23 14.79 2.41 -0.43
N ARG A 24 14.72 3.74 -0.25
CA ARG A 24 15.53 4.47 0.74
C ARG A 24 14.71 4.69 2.00
N SER A 25 15.31 4.43 3.16
CA SER A 25 14.62 4.48 4.46
C SER A 25 14.03 5.85 4.76
N ASP A 26 14.70 6.94 4.42
CA ASP A 26 14.22 8.32 4.60
C ASP A 26 12.95 8.61 3.77
N VAL A 27 12.94 8.21 2.49
CA VAL A 27 11.78 8.36 1.60
C VAL A 27 10.60 7.52 2.09
N LEU A 28 10.85 6.27 2.52
CA LEU A 28 9.80 5.40 3.01
C LEU A 28 9.25 5.84 4.37
N SER A 29 10.09 6.42 5.25
CA SER A 29 9.62 7.05 6.49
C SER A 29 8.77 8.29 6.20
N ALA A 30 9.12 9.10 5.20
CA ALA A 30 8.27 10.22 4.76
C ALA A 30 6.92 9.72 4.19
N ALA A 31 6.94 8.64 3.41
CA ALA A 31 5.73 7.97 2.93
C ALA A 31 4.87 7.43 4.10
N ALA A 32 5.52 6.91 5.15
CA ALA A 32 4.88 6.43 6.36
C ALA A 32 4.12 7.56 7.08
N GLN A 33 4.77 8.72 7.24
CA GLN A 33 4.14 9.89 7.83
C GLN A 33 2.93 10.38 6.99
N ILE A 34 3.06 10.41 5.66
CA ILE A 34 1.95 10.78 4.77
C ILE A 34 0.75 9.84 4.95
N VAL A 35 0.97 8.54 5.11
CA VAL A 35 -0.11 7.57 5.36
C VAL A 35 -0.77 7.82 6.72
N ASP A 36 0.03 8.07 7.77
CA ASP A 36 -0.47 8.36 9.12
C ASP A 36 -1.31 9.64 9.18
N ASP A 37 -0.94 10.65 8.39
CA ASP A 37 -1.69 11.91 8.26
C ASP A 37 -2.95 11.80 7.36
N GLY A 38 -3.28 10.59 6.88
CA GLY A 38 -4.44 10.32 6.03
C GLY A 38 -4.22 10.63 4.54
N GLY A 39 -2.99 10.96 4.13
CA GLY A 39 -2.60 11.24 2.75
C GLY A 39 -2.34 10.00 1.89
N GLY A 40 -2.55 8.79 2.42
CA GLY A 40 -2.22 7.52 1.75
C GLY A 40 -2.91 7.31 0.39
N ALA A 41 -4.14 7.83 0.19
CA ALA A 41 -4.81 7.78 -1.12
C ALA A 41 -4.06 8.62 -2.17
N SER A 42 -3.69 9.85 -1.80
CA SER A 42 -2.95 10.78 -2.64
C SER A 42 -1.56 10.26 -2.96
N LEU A 43 -0.89 9.62 -1.99
CA LEU A 43 0.39 8.95 -2.20
C LEU A 43 0.27 7.81 -3.23
N PHE A 44 -0.73 6.95 -3.09
CA PHE A 44 -0.98 5.86 -4.04
C PHE A 44 -1.21 6.41 -5.47
N ASP A 45 -2.03 7.46 -5.62
CA ASP A 45 -2.24 8.10 -6.92
C ASP A 45 -0.98 8.78 -7.45
N GLY A 46 -0.15 9.36 -6.57
CA GLY A 46 1.17 9.90 -6.92
C GLY A 46 2.09 8.84 -7.50
N LEU A 47 2.25 7.72 -6.79
CA LEU A 47 3.05 6.58 -7.25
C LEU A 47 2.50 6.02 -8.57
N ARG A 48 1.17 5.87 -8.69
CA ARG A 48 0.54 5.42 -9.94
C ARG A 48 0.86 6.33 -11.11
N LYS A 49 0.89 7.65 -10.91
CA LYS A 49 1.26 8.62 -11.96
C LYS A 49 2.73 8.49 -12.34
N GLN A 50 3.63 8.38 -11.37
CA GLN A 50 5.07 8.27 -11.62
C GLN A 50 5.43 6.95 -12.32
N VAL A 51 4.91 5.82 -11.82
CA VAL A 51 5.11 4.50 -12.43
C VAL A 51 4.42 4.39 -13.80
N GLY A 52 3.26 5.04 -13.94
CA GLY A 52 2.42 5.03 -15.14
C GLY A 52 2.89 5.91 -16.29
N LEU A 53 3.99 6.67 -16.16
CA LEU A 53 4.50 7.52 -17.24
C LEU A 53 4.76 6.74 -18.54
N HIS A 54 5.02 5.42 -18.44
CA HIS A 54 5.26 4.54 -19.59
C HIS A 54 4.61 3.15 -19.45
N ALA A 55 3.57 3.02 -18.62
CA ALA A 55 2.92 1.75 -18.36
C ALA A 55 1.42 1.91 -18.18
N GLU A 56 0.65 1.05 -18.83
CA GLU A 56 -0.81 1.00 -18.74
C GLU A 56 -1.27 -0.39 -18.30
N ASP A 57 -2.53 -0.46 -17.87
CA ASP A 57 -3.24 -1.70 -17.53
C ASP A 57 -2.44 -2.69 -16.66
N TYR A 58 -2.18 -3.87 -17.18
CA TYR A 58 -1.47 -4.94 -16.50
C TYR A 58 -0.05 -4.53 -16.10
N GLU A 59 0.70 -3.90 -17.03
CA GLU A 59 2.09 -3.54 -16.79
C GLU A 59 2.22 -2.48 -15.70
N LEU A 60 1.27 -1.53 -15.64
CA LEU A 60 1.18 -0.56 -14.54
C LEU A 60 1.01 -1.28 -13.20
N VAL A 61 0.05 -2.21 -13.13
CA VAL A 61 -0.26 -2.95 -11.90
C VAL A 61 0.93 -3.81 -11.46
N ARG A 62 1.58 -4.49 -12.41
CA ARG A 62 2.77 -5.31 -12.16
C ARG A 62 3.94 -4.47 -11.64
N ARG A 63 4.20 -3.30 -12.23
CA ARG A 63 5.27 -2.39 -11.76
C ARG A 63 5.00 -1.84 -10.38
N LEU A 64 3.75 -1.46 -10.10
CA LEU A 64 3.36 -1.03 -8.76
C LEU A 64 3.56 -2.15 -7.74
N MET A 65 3.16 -3.40 -8.06
CA MET A 65 3.40 -4.54 -7.17
C MET A 65 4.89 -4.70 -6.86
N LEU A 66 5.75 -4.72 -7.88
CA LEU A 66 7.20 -4.88 -7.69
C LEU A 66 7.84 -3.75 -6.87
N LEU A 67 7.41 -2.51 -7.09
CA LEU A 67 7.87 -1.36 -6.31
C LEU A 67 7.51 -1.51 -4.83
N LEU A 68 6.28 -1.95 -4.55
CA LEU A 68 5.78 -2.12 -3.18
C LEU A 68 6.40 -3.34 -2.50
N GLU A 69 6.62 -4.43 -3.24
CA GLU A 69 7.31 -5.62 -2.75
C GLU A 69 8.75 -5.29 -2.33
N ALA A 70 9.48 -4.51 -3.13
CA ALA A 70 10.83 -4.07 -2.77
C ALA A 70 10.87 -3.22 -1.48
N ALA A 71 9.81 -2.46 -1.19
CA ALA A 71 9.73 -1.66 0.04
C ALA A 71 9.30 -2.47 1.27
N MET A 72 8.87 -3.72 1.10
CA MET A 72 8.29 -4.52 2.16
C MET A 72 9.29 -4.85 3.27
N ASP A 73 10.55 -5.09 2.90
CA ASP A 73 11.62 -5.40 3.86
C ASP A 73 12.05 -4.19 4.70
N VAL A 74 11.72 -2.97 4.25
CA VAL A 74 12.12 -1.73 4.90
C VAL A 74 10.97 -1.10 5.68
N GLU A 75 9.81 -0.92 5.05
CA GLU A 75 8.61 -0.34 5.65
C GLU A 75 7.36 -1.19 5.32
N PRO A 76 7.20 -2.37 5.95
CA PRO A 76 6.15 -3.34 5.62
C PRO A 76 4.73 -2.77 5.82
N ARG A 77 4.59 -1.84 6.76
CA ARG A 77 3.32 -1.16 7.04
C ARG A 77 2.85 -0.35 5.82
N VAL A 78 3.72 0.50 5.28
CA VAL A 78 3.41 1.40 4.16
C VAL A 78 3.24 0.59 2.88
N ALA A 79 4.19 -0.30 2.61
CA ALA A 79 4.15 -1.18 1.46
C ALA A 79 2.85 -2.01 1.45
N GLY A 80 2.48 -2.60 2.58
CA GLY A 80 1.26 -3.40 2.68
C GLY A 80 -0.03 -2.61 2.59
N TYR A 81 -0.08 -1.41 3.18
CA TYR A 81 -1.21 -0.49 2.99
C TYR A 81 -1.44 -0.16 1.51
N LEU A 82 -0.36 0.18 0.80
CA LEU A 82 -0.43 0.50 -0.63
C LEU A 82 -0.71 -0.75 -1.48
N MET A 83 -0.23 -1.92 -1.05
CA MET A 83 -0.52 -3.21 -1.69
C MET A 83 -2.02 -3.54 -1.58
N ALA A 84 -2.63 -3.29 -0.42
CA ALA A 84 -4.08 -3.41 -0.23
C ALA A 84 -4.87 -2.44 -1.12
N ARG A 85 -4.35 -1.22 -1.37
CA ARG A 85 -4.94 -0.27 -2.33
C ARG A 85 -4.78 -0.71 -3.79
N LEU A 86 -3.72 -1.44 -4.11
CA LEU A 86 -3.49 -2.01 -5.45
C LEU A 86 -4.48 -3.13 -5.78
N TYR A 87 -4.89 -3.93 -4.78
CA TYR A 87 -5.79 -5.07 -4.93
C TYR A 87 -7.05 -4.81 -5.80
N PRO A 88 -7.91 -3.80 -5.49
CA PRO A 88 -9.07 -3.51 -6.33
C PRO A 88 -8.71 -2.99 -7.72
N LEU A 89 -7.51 -2.42 -7.91
CA LEU A 89 -7.03 -2.03 -9.24
C LEU A 89 -6.62 -3.25 -10.06
N ALA A 90 -5.91 -4.20 -9.45
CA ALA A 90 -5.52 -5.47 -10.09
C ALA A 90 -6.74 -6.25 -10.59
N GLY A 91 -7.78 -6.37 -9.77
CA GLY A 91 -9.03 -7.03 -10.16
C GLY A 91 -9.74 -6.32 -11.32
N ARG A 92 -9.77 -4.98 -11.34
CA ARG A 92 -10.37 -4.20 -12.45
C ARG A 92 -9.58 -4.29 -13.76
N LYS A 93 -8.27 -4.50 -13.68
CA LYS A 93 -7.36 -4.59 -14.84
C LYS A 93 -7.10 -6.03 -15.27
N CYS A 94 -7.80 -7.00 -14.69
CA CYS A 94 -7.62 -8.44 -14.96
C CYS A 94 -6.18 -8.93 -14.73
N ALA A 95 -5.42 -8.27 -13.85
CA ALA A 95 -4.10 -8.70 -13.42
C ALA A 95 -4.25 -9.76 -12.31
N HIS A 96 -4.72 -10.95 -12.70
CA HIS A 96 -5.11 -12.03 -11.78
C HIS A 96 -3.94 -12.56 -10.96
N ASP A 97 -2.75 -12.63 -11.55
CA ASP A 97 -1.50 -12.97 -10.87
C ASP A 97 -1.19 -11.99 -9.73
N VAL A 98 -1.25 -10.68 -9.98
CA VAL A 98 -1.01 -9.65 -8.96
C VAL A 98 -2.11 -9.69 -7.91
N TYR A 99 -3.37 -9.82 -8.33
CA TYR A 99 -4.50 -9.96 -7.41
C TYR A 99 -4.28 -11.13 -6.45
N ASN A 100 -4.00 -12.33 -6.98
CA ASN A 100 -3.78 -13.54 -6.18
C ASN A 100 -2.53 -13.43 -5.31
N ALA A 101 -1.45 -12.82 -5.81
CA ALA A 101 -0.24 -12.59 -5.04
C ALA A 101 -0.50 -11.69 -3.83
N ILE A 102 -1.33 -10.65 -3.98
CA ILE A 102 -1.72 -9.79 -2.86
C ILE A 102 -2.52 -10.59 -1.82
N GLU A 103 -3.48 -11.43 -2.24
CA GLU A 103 -4.24 -12.27 -1.30
C GLU A 103 -3.31 -13.19 -0.51
N LEU A 104 -2.41 -13.90 -1.19
CA LEU A 104 -1.43 -14.79 -0.55
C LEU A 104 -0.54 -14.04 0.43
N TRP A 105 -0.11 -12.82 0.08
CA TRP A 105 0.72 -12.01 0.94
C TRP A 105 -0.01 -11.57 2.22
N MET A 106 -1.27 -11.13 2.10
CA MET A 106 -2.11 -10.78 3.25
C MET A 106 -2.40 -11.99 4.15
N ASP A 107 -2.61 -13.16 3.54
CA ASP A 107 -2.87 -14.41 4.26
C ASP A 107 -1.63 -14.98 4.96
N ALA A 108 -0.42 -14.72 4.44
CA ALA A 108 0.83 -15.17 5.03
C ALA A 108 1.37 -14.24 6.13
N SER A 109 0.98 -12.97 6.13
CA SER A 109 1.52 -11.96 7.05
C SER A 109 1.06 -12.15 8.51
N ASP A 110 1.96 -11.86 9.45
CA ASP A 110 1.75 -11.76 10.89
C ASP A 110 2.14 -10.37 11.44
N SER A 111 2.34 -9.38 10.55
CA SER A 111 2.72 -8.02 10.94
C SER A 111 1.56 -7.26 11.57
N MET A 112 1.64 -7.00 12.88
CA MET A 112 0.65 -6.17 13.59
C MET A 112 0.50 -4.78 12.98
N ALA A 113 1.60 -4.18 12.53
CA ALA A 113 1.59 -2.88 11.87
C ALA A 113 0.77 -2.90 10.56
N LEU A 114 0.88 -3.97 9.78
CA LEU A 114 0.05 -4.17 8.58
C LEU A 114 -1.43 -4.33 8.96
N ALA A 115 -1.73 -5.13 9.98
CA ALA A 115 -3.10 -5.32 10.42
C ALA A 115 -3.77 -4.00 10.86
N ASP A 116 -3.04 -3.15 11.57
CA ASP A 116 -3.55 -1.83 11.95
C ASP A 116 -3.73 -0.91 10.75
N ALA A 117 -2.81 -0.96 9.76
CA ALA A 117 -2.97 -0.21 8.52
C ALA A 117 -4.20 -0.66 7.69
N LEU A 118 -4.47 -1.96 7.64
CA LEU A 118 -5.67 -2.51 6.98
C LEU A 118 -6.96 -2.12 7.71
N MET A 119 -6.94 -2.09 9.04
CA MET A 119 -8.07 -1.58 9.83
C MET A 119 -8.34 -0.11 9.52
N ALA A 120 -7.31 0.73 9.48
CA ALA A 120 -7.42 2.13 9.09
C ALA A 120 -7.98 2.28 7.66
N LEU A 121 -7.46 1.50 6.70
CA LEU A 121 -7.95 1.47 5.33
C LEU A 121 -9.43 1.05 5.24
N SER A 122 -9.90 0.15 6.12
CA SER A 122 -11.31 -0.25 6.18
C SER A 122 -12.26 0.86 6.68
N ALA A 123 -11.72 1.84 7.42
CA ALA A 123 -12.47 3.00 7.93
C ALA A 123 -12.63 4.10 6.87
N GLU A 124 -11.82 4.10 5.83
CA GLU A 124 -11.92 5.02 4.71
C GLU A 124 -13.22 4.85 3.89
N PRO A 125 -13.59 5.84 3.05
CA PRO A 125 -14.75 5.75 2.15
C PRO A 125 -14.53 4.81 0.96
N VAL A 126 -14.24 3.53 1.23
CA VAL A 126 -14.11 2.46 0.22
C VAL A 126 -15.39 1.65 0.06
N ARG A 127 -15.47 0.83 -1.00
CA ARG A 127 -16.65 -0.02 -1.27
C ARG A 127 -16.90 -1.02 -0.12
N PRO A 128 -18.15 -1.34 0.25
CA PRO A 128 -18.46 -2.24 1.37
C PRO A 128 -17.76 -3.61 1.31
N MET A 129 -17.64 -4.19 0.12
CA MET A 129 -16.92 -5.46 -0.07
C MET A 129 -15.43 -5.34 0.30
N LEU A 130 -14.76 -4.26 -0.11
CA LEU A 130 -13.36 -4.01 0.24
C LEU A 130 -13.18 -3.76 1.75
N LYS A 131 -14.13 -3.05 2.37
CA LYS A 131 -14.14 -2.88 3.84
C LYS A 131 -14.13 -4.22 4.55
N LYS A 132 -14.95 -5.15 4.08
CA LYS A 132 -15.02 -6.51 4.63
C LYS A 132 -13.70 -7.25 4.42
N CYS A 133 -13.17 -7.29 3.19
CA CYS A 133 -11.88 -7.95 2.91
C CYS A 133 -10.73 -7.42 3.78
N TYR A 134 -10.59 -6.09 3.90
CA TYR A 134 -9.50 -5.50 4.70
C TYR A 134 -9.62 -5.84 6.19
N ARG A 135 -10.85 -5.90 6.74
CA ARG A 135 -11.07 -6.32 8.13
C ARG A 135 -10.74 -7.79 8.33
N GLU A 136 -11.20 -8.65 7.42
CA GLU A 136 -10.92 -10.10 7.49
C GLU A 136 -9.42 -10.38 7.45
N TRP A 137 -8.67 -9.70 6.56
CA TRP A 137 -7.22 -9.79 6.55
C TRP A 137 -6.59 -9.27 7.84
N ALA A 138 -7.00 -8.09 8.32
CA ALA A 138 -6.46 -7.54 9.56
C ALA A 138 -6.68 -8.47 10.76
N GLU A 139 -7.88 -9.03 10.91
CA GLU A 139 -8.22 -9.99 11.97
C GLU A 139 -7.42 -11.30 11.83
N GLY A 140 -7.27 -11.81 10.61
CA GLY A 140 -6.45 -12.98 10.31
C GLY A 140 -4.98 -12.79 10.68
N ILE A 141 -4.40 -11.63 10.32
CA ILE A 141 -3.02 -11.25 10.67
C ILE A 141 -2.87 -11.17 12.19
N LYS A 142 -3.79 -10.48 12.88
CA LYS A 142 -3.78 -10.35 14.36
C LYS A 142 -3.81 -11.71 15.06
N LYS A 143 -4.66 -12.62 14.58
CA LYS A 143 -4.75 -13.98 15.11
C LYS A 143 -3.42 -14.73 14.97
N ARG A 144 -2.80 -14.68 13.79
CA ARG A 144 -1.50 -15.35 13.53
C ARG A 144 -0.37 -14.76 14.35
N ALA A 145 -0.32 -13.43 14.46
CA ALA A 145 0.68 -12.74 15.28
C ALA A 145 0.62 -13.19 16.76
N SER A 146 -0.59 -13.27 17.33
CA SER A 146 -0.79 -13.75 18.70
C SER A 146 -0.40 -15.22 18.89
N GLN A 147 -0.62 -16.07 17.88
CA GLN A 147 -0.23 -17.48 17.93
C GLN A 147 1.29 -17.65 17.93
N ARG A 148 2.04 -16.90 17.12
CA ARG A 148 3.51 -16.93 17.09
C ARG A 148 4.16 -16.44 18.38
N GLN A 149 3.52 -15.52 19.11
CA GLN A 149 4.05 -15.04 20.40
C GLN A 149 3.89 -16.06 21.54
N MET A 150 3.08 -17.10 21.35
CA MET A 150 2.86 -18.17 22.32
C MET A 150 3.77 -19.39 22.09
N GLU A 151 4.49 -19.43 20.97
CA GLU A 151 5.47 -20.45 20.59
C GLU A 151 6.89 -20.06 21.02
#